data_AF-A0A812T259-F1
#
_entry.id   AF-A0A812T259-F1
#
_cell.length_a   1.000
_cell.length_b   1.000
_cell.length_c   1.000
_cell.angle_alpha   90.00
_cell.angle_beta   90.00
_cell.angle_gamma   90.00
#
_symmetry.space_group_name_H-M   'P 1'
#
loop_
_entity.id
_entity.type
_entity.pdbx_description
1 polymer ?
#
loop_
_entity_poly.entity_id
_entity_poly.type
_entity_poly.pdbx_seq_one_letter_code
_entity_poly.pdbx_strand_id
1 'polypeptide(L)'
;MADCAVPDGAPVLELQVDIPSRTLASSEYFRYKHIFHKKPSDEDFQHAQKVAEEVRCVVCAKIVASLLARARSFSEDDIADVLEGNVDYERTGDPVTDQMLKHKRGCNKHFKDELVAQGYMLRSCREVAPDYKNDTSPCLWHNPDPPSQQAVDTYEVWKEGLFYAAWTNLGFWTWSTMICRAQACEQSVSRHTDALAEELASRLRSLHREEQNLTLIAEEVCKTTAKCDQKRKAEVLRKEGSEQGAAGVPKKSGKGKASTREL
;
A
#
# COMPACT_ATOMS: atom_id res chain seq x y z
N MET A 1 17.94 42.79 9.66
CA MET A 1 18.68 41.80 8.85
C MET A 1 19.74 41.24 9.77
N ALA A 2 19.51 40.03 10.27
CA ALA A 2 20.39 39.39 11.25
C ALA A 2 21.00 38.14 10.59
N ASP A 3 22.33 38.14 10.53
CA ASP A 3 23.14 37.05 10.00
C ASP A 3 23.18 35.87 10.98
N CYS A 4 22.81 34.69 10.50
CA CYS A 4 23.04 33.42 11.20
C CYS A 4 24.26 32.73 10.58
N ALA A 5 25.44 32.97 11.17
CA ALA A 5 26.62 32.17 10.90
C ALA A 5 26.57 30.89 11.76
N VAL A 6 26.72 29.73 11.13
CA VAL A 6 26.88 28.42 11.79
C VAL A 6 28.38 28.15 11.93
N PRO A 7 28.89 27.77 13.11
CA PRO A 7 30.32 27.46 13.26
C PRO A 7 30.66 26.09 12.66
N ASP A 8 31.70 26.08 11.84
CA ASP A 8 32.38 24.87 11.34
C ASP A 8 33.11 24.16 12.48
N GLY A 9 33.01 22.83 12.52
CA GLY A 9 33.98 21.99 13.24
C GLY A 9 33.46 21.07 14.34
N ALA A 10 32.30 20.42 14.16
CA ALA A 10 31.95 19.25 14.97
C ALA A 10 32.59 17.98 14.35
N PRO A 11 33.32 17.15 15.12
CA PRO A 11 33.85 15.88 14.61
C PRO A 11 32.69 14.93 14.27
N VAL A 12 32.68 14.44 13.03
CA VAL A 12 31.81 13.35 12.59
C VAL A 12 32.22 12.10 13.35
N LEU A 13 31.41 11.71 14.34
CA LEU A 13 31.50 10.39 14.98
C LEU A 13 31.09 9.34 13.93
N GLU A 14 32.06 8.75 13.23
CA GLU A 14 31.86 7.51 12.49
C GLU A 14 31.52 6.39 13.48
N LEU A 15 30.23 6.09 13.58
CA LEU A 15 29.73 4.95 14.34
C LEU A 15 30.10 3.67 13.55
N GLN A 16 31.27 3.10 13.80
CA GLN A 16 31.61 1.75 13.35
C GLN A 16 30.75 0.75 14.13
N VAL A 17 29.56 0.44 13.58
CA VAL A 17 28.73 -0.65 14.08
C VAL A 17 29.19 -1.94 13.38
N ASP A 18 30.04 -2.72 14.06
CA ASP A 18 30.34 -4.10 13.68
C ASP A 18 29.07 -4.95 13.86
N ILE A 19 28.23 -5.03 12.83
CA ILE A 19 27.04 -5.89 12.82
C ILE A 19 27.47 -7.32 12.45
N PRO A 20 27.30 -8.32 13.34
CA PRO A 20 27.68 -9.70 13.05
C PRO A 20 26.91 -10.24 11.85
N SER A 21 27.65 -10.60 10.80
CA SER A 21 27.15 -11.01 9.47
C SER A 21 26.48 -12.39 9.41
N ARG A 22 25.87 -12.88 10.49
CA ARG A 22 25.30 -14.24 10.55
C ARG A 22 24.00 -14.32 11.35
N THR A 23 22.95 -13.82 10.74
CA THR A 23 21.69 -14.56 10.53
C THR A 23 20.93 -13.75 9.49
N LEU A 24 20.72 -14.36 8.33
CA LEU A 24 19.94 -13.83 7.22
C LEU A 24 18.49 -13.62 7.68
N ALA A 25 18.25 -12.52 8.40
CA ALA A 25 16.96 -11.86 8.36
C ALA A 25 16.72 -11.57 6.87
N SER A 26 15.65 -12.19 6.39
CA SER A 26 15.18 -12.24 5.01
C SER A 26 15.41 -10.94 4.25
N SER A 27 15.62 -11.05 2.93
CA SER A 27 15.81 -9.95 1.97
C SER A 27 14.66 -8.92 1.89
N GLU A 28 13.72 -9.00 2.80
CA GLU A 28 12.45 -8.28 2.86
C GLU A 28 12.61 -6.86 3.43
N TYR A 29 13.67 -6.59 4.21
CA TYR A 29 13.89 -5.28 4.85
C TYR A 29 14.78 -4.33 4.06
N PHE A 30 15.37 -4.77 2.93
CA PHE A 30 16.23 -3.92 2.10
C PHE A 30 15.49 -2.82 1.36
N ARG A 31 14.19 -2.64 1.60
CA ARG A 31 13.41 -1.53 1.05
C ARG A 31 13.75 -0.19 1.70
N TYR A 32 14.24 -0.18 2.92
CA TYR A 32 14.51 1.04 3.68
C TYR A 32 15.93 1.00 4.26
N LYS A 33 16.51 2.17 4.52
CA LYS A 33 17.77 2.27 5.29
C LYS A 33 17.44 1.87 6.74
N HIS A 34 18.05 0.79 7.21
CA HIS A 34 17.67 0.09 8.44
C HIS A 34 17.70 1.00 9.68
N ILE A 35 16.55 1.19 10.35
CA ILE A 35 16.49 1.74 11.73
C ILE A 35 15.88 0.74 12.73
N PHE A 36 15.18 -0.30 12.26
CA PHE A 36 14.55 -1.27 13.16
C PHE A 36 15.33 -2.57 13.23
N HIS A 37 15.88 -2.84 14.42
CA HIS A 37 16.46 -4.15 14.77
C HIS A 37 15.39 -5.23 15.01
N LYS A 38 14.09 -4.89 14.97
CA LYS A 38 12.98 -5.80 15.24
C LYS A 38 12.04 -5.90 14.04
N LYS A 39 11.77 -7.14 13.64
CA LYS A 39 10.70 -7.50 12.71
C LYS A 39 9.33 -7.05 13.26
N PRO A 40 8.40 -6.53 12.43
CA PRO A 40 7.04 -6.23 12.85
C PRO A 40 6.35 -7.43 13.50
N SER A 41 5.46 -7.19 14.47
CA SER A 41 4.67 -8.26 15.06
C SER A 41 3.66 -8.82 14.03
N ASP A 42 3.18 -10.05 14.25
CA ASP A 42 2.15 -10.63 13.39
C ASP A 42 0.83 -9.82 13.46
N GLU A 43 0.57 -9.15 14.59
CA GLU A 43 -0.59 -8.26 14.76
C GLU A 43 -0.44 -6.99 13.91
N ASP A 44 0.73 -6.34 13.93
CA ASP A 44 1.01 -5.17 13.08
C ASP A 44 0.88 -5.54 11.60
N PHE A 45 1.36 -6.73 11.24
CA PHE A 45 1.27 -7.25 9.88
C PHE A 45 -0.18 -7.49 9.45
N GLN A 46 -1.00 -8.12 10.29
CA GLN A 46 -2.43 -8.31 10.01
C GLN A 46 -3.19 -6.99 9.95
N HIS A 47 -2.83 -6.03 10.80
CA HIS A 47 -3.42 -4.69 10.77
C HIS A 47 -3.07 -3.96 9.46
N ALA A 48 -1.79 -3.97 9.09
CA ALA A 48 -1.30 -3.40 7.83
C ALA A 48 -2.06 -3.97 6.63
N GLN A 49 -2.32 -5.28 6.59
CA GLN A 49 -3.10 -5.93 5.52
C GLN A 49 -4.56 -5.50 5.43
N LYS A 50 -5.24 -5.23 6.56
CA LYS A 50 -6.63 -4.76 6.53
C LYS A 50 -6.72 -3.36 5.97
N VAL A 51 -5.89 -2.46 6.51
CA VAL A 51 -5.79 -1.06 6.08
C VAL A 51 -5.54 -0.97 4.58
N ALA A 52 -4.64 -1.83 4.16
CA ALA A 52 -4.22 -1.99 2.81
C ALA A 52 -5.37 -2.29 1.82
N GLU A 53 -6.22 -3.26 2.16
CA GLU A 53 -7.35 -3.66 1.32
C GLU A 53 -8.34 -2.53 1.09
N GLU A 54 -8.48 -1.64 2.08
CA GLU A 54 -9.37 -0.48 2.02
C GLU A 54 -8.84 0.59 1.07
N VAL A 55 -7.51 0.78 0.99
CA VAL A 55 -6.89 1.85 0.22
C VAL A 55 -6.35 1.42 -1.15
N ARG A 56 -6.32 0.12 -1.47
CA ARG A 56 -5.66 -0.41 -2.69
C ARG A 56 -6.14 0.21 -4.00
N CYS A 57 -7.45 0.47 -4.15
CA CYS A 57 -7.97 1.10 -5.36
C CYS A 57 -7.48 2.54 -5.50
N VAL A 58 -7.53 3.30 -4.42
CA VAL A 58 -7.11 4.71 -4.40
C VAL A 58 -5.62 4.81 -4.69
N VAL A 59 -4.82 3.95 -4.07
CA VAL A 59 -3.37 3.83 -4.32
C VAL A 59 -3.08 3.48 -5.78
N CYS A 60 -3.76 2.47 -6.34
CA CYS A 60 -3.61 2.10 -7.75
C CYS A 60 -3.92 3.27 -8.68
N ALA A 61 -5.07 3.92 -8.48
CA ALA A 61 -5.50 5.05 -9.30
C ALA A 61 -4.50 6.21 -9.25
N LYS A 62 -3.99 6.54 -8.06
CA LYS A 62 -3.00 7.61 -7.87
C LYS A 62 -1.67 7.31 -8.55
N ILE A 63 -1.14 6.10 -8.34
CA ILE A 63 0.11 5.68 -8.98
C ILE A 63 -0.04 5.70 -10.50
N VAL A 64 -1.08 5.06 -11.04
CA VAL A 64 -1.31 4.99 -12.50
C VAL A 64 -1.52 6.38 -13.09
N ALA A 65 -2.31 7.26 -12.47
CA ALA A 65 -2.52 8.62 -12.96
C ALA A 65 -1.23 9.43 -12.98
N SER A 66 -0.39 9.32 -11.94
CA SER A 66 0.91 10.00 -11.88
C SER A 66 1.88 9.46 -12.95
N LEU A 67 1.88 8.15 -13.20
CA LEU A 67 2.71 7.53 -14.23
C LEU A 67 2.28 7.95 -15.64
N LEU A 68 0.97 7.96 -15.92
CA LEU A 68 0.42 8.39 -17.20
C LEU A 68 0.73 9.85 -17.51
N ALA A 69 0.79 10.72 -16.50
CA ALA A 69 1.17 12.12 -16.69
C ALA A 69 2.62 12.29 -17.20
N ARG A 70 3.47 11.27 -17.04
CA ARG A 70 4.86 11.24 -17.51
C ARG A 70 5.09 10.37 -18.74
N ALA A 71 4.07 9.66 -19.20
CA ALA A 71 4.15 8.85 -20.41
C ALA A 71 4.41 9.76 -21.62
N ARG A 72 5.31 9.33 -22.51
CA ARG A 72 5.67 10.10 -23.72
C ARG A 72 4.52 10.15 -24.71
N SER A 73 3.86 9.01 -24.89
CA SER A 73 2.60 8.87 -25.62
C SER A 73 1.66 7.92 -24.87
N PHE A 74 0.44 7.76 -25.39
CA PHE A 74 -0.53 6.77 -24.89
C PHE A 74 -0.57 5.52 -25.80
N SER A 75 0.57 5.16 -26.37
CA SER A 75 0.76 3.82 -26.92
C SER A 75 0.77 2.80 -25.79
N GLU A 76 0.46 1.55 -26.11
CA GLU A 76 0.50 0.45 -25.15
C GLU A 76 1.92 0.27 -24.60
N ASP A 77 2.92 0.27 -25.48
CA ASP A 77 4.34 0.13 -25.12
C ASP A 77 4.82 1.25 -24.18
N ASP A 78 4.52 2.52 -24.49
CA ASP A 78 4.94 3.64 -23.63
C ASP A 78 4.28 3.59 -22.25
N ILE A 79 3.03 3.11 -22.17
CA ILE A 79 2.34 2.93 -20.90
C ILE A 79 2.93 1.74 -20.14
N ALA A 80 3.19 0.61 -20.80
CA ALA A 80 3.82 -0.55 -20.18
C ALA A 80 5.20 -0.21 -19.61
N ASP A 81 6.02 0.54 -20.36
CA ASP A 81 7.35 0.99 -19.93
C ASP A 81 7.30 1.83 -18.65
N VAL A 82 6.37 2.81 -18.58
CA VAL A 82 6.23 3.62 -17.34
C VAL A 82 5.66 2.80 -16.18
N LEU A 83 4.74 1.87 -16.44
CA LEU A 83 4.17 0.99 -15.41
C LEU A 83 5.19 -0.04 -14.89
N GLU A 84 6.13 -0.50 -15.71
CA GLU A 84 7.14 -1.47 -15.30
C GLU A 84 8.12 -0.87 -14.28
N GLY A 85 8.41 0.43 -14.36
CA GLY A 85 9.20 1.14 -13.35
C GLY A 85 10.64 0.65 -13.21
N ASN A 86 11.19 0.06 -14.28
CA ASN A 86 12.60 -0.30 -14.35
C ASN A 86 13.43 0.94 -14.66
N VAL A 87 14.16 1.42 -13.67
CA VAL A 87 15.16 2.48 -13.85
C VAL A 87 16.49 1.97 -13.34
N ASP A 88 17.51 2.11 -14.17
CA ASP A 88 18.88 1.89 -13.75
C ASP A 88 19.26 2.98 -12.75
N TYR A 89 19.77 2.57 -11.60
CA TYR A 89 20.28 3.49 -10.59
C TYR A 89 21.78 3.63 -10.77
N GLU A 90 22.28 4.86 -10.66
CA GLU A 90 23.70 5.12 -10.55
C GLU A 90 24.17 4.68 -9.16
N ARG A 91 25.32 4.00 -9.10
CA ARG A 91 25.92 3.61 -7.82
C ARG A 91 26.38 4.83 -7.06
N THR A 92 25.95 4.93 -5.82
CA THR A 92 26.30 6.02 -4.90
C THR A 92 27.64 5.81 -4.23
N GLY A 93 28.13 4.57 -4.19
CA GLY A 93 29.35 4.20 -3.47
C GLY A 93 29.11 3.81 -2.00
N ASP A 94 27.93 4.11 -1.45
CA ASP A 94 27.51 3.58 -0.16
C ASP A 94 26.84 2.20 -0.35
N PRO A 95 27.43 1.10 0.17
CA PRO A 95 26.91 -0.25 -0.05
C PRO A 95 25.47 -0.43 0.48
N VAL A 96 25.09 0.28 1.55
CA VAL A 96 23.74 0.18 2.12
C VAL A 96 22.72 0.87 1.22
N THR A 97 23.03 2.09 0.77
CA THR A 97 22.19 2.82 -0.18
C THR A 97 22.09 2.09 -1.51
N ASP A 98 23.20 1.57 -2.05
CA ASP A 98 23.22 0.83 -3.31
C ASP A 98 22.42 -0.49 -3.21
N GLN A 99 22.51 -1.19 -2.08
CA GLN A 99 21.69 -2.37 -1.83
C GLN A 99 20.19 -2.03 -1.79
N MET A 100 19.81 -0.92 -1.14
CA MET A 100 18.42 -0.45 -1.12
C MET A 100 17.95 -0.06 -2.54
N LEU A 101 18.73 0.72 -3.27
CA LEU A 101 18.42 1.16 -4.63
C LEU A 101 18.30 -0.02 -5.60
N LYS A 102 19.10 -1.09 -5.41
CA LYS A 102 18.94 -2.35 -6.17
C LYS A 102 17.55 -2.95 -6.05
N HIS A 103 16.88 -2.77 -4.91
CA HIS A 103 15.52 -3.25 -4.66
C HIS A 103 14.45 -2.17 -4.93
N LYS A 104 14.84 -0.93 -5.28
CA LYS A 104 13.94 0.16 -5.68
C LYS A 104 13.58 0.03 -7.17
N ARG A 105 12.86 -1.03 -7.52
CA ARG A 105 12.39 -1.32 -8.89
C ARG A 105 10.89 -1.60 -8.92
N GLY A 106 10.29 -1.41 -10.09
CA GLY A 106 8.87 -1.63 -10.35
C GLY A 106 7.96 -1.05 -9.28
N CYS A 107 7.10 -1.87 -8.70
CA CYS A 107 6.12 -1.38 -7.75
C CYS A 107 6.74 -0.65 -6.53
N ASN A 108 7.85 -1.17 -5.98
CA ASN A 108 8.50 -0.53 -4.84
C ASN A 108 9.02 0.87 -5.20
N LYS A 109 9.50 1.04 -6.44
CA LYS A 109 9.90 2.35 -6.95
C LYS A 109 8.69 3.28 -7.04
N HIS A 110 7.61 2.85 -7.72
CA HIS A 110 6.40 3.66 -7.90
C HIS A 110 5.75 4.05 -6.58
N PHE A 111 5.70 3.12 -5.63
CA PHE A 111 5.19 3.41 -4.29
C PHE A 111 6.00 4.53 -3.62
N LYS A 112 7.34 4.44 -3.63
CA LYS A 112 8.18 5.45 -3.02
C LYS A 112 8.13 6.78 -3.75
N ASP A 113 8.17 6.77 -5.08
CA ASP A 113 8.29 7.98 -5.89
C ASP A 113 6.94 8.70 -6.05
N GLU A 114 5.85 7.96 -6.23
CA GLU A 114 4.52 8.54 -6.51
C GLU A 114 3.68 8.76 -5.26
N LEU A 115 3.90 8.00 -4.19
CA LEU A 115 3.18 8.20 -2.94
C LEU A 115 4.05 8.83 -1.87
N VAL A 116 5.08 8.13 -1.41
CA VAL A 116 5.84 8.58 -0.23
C VAL A 116 6.56 9.89 -0.49
N ALA A 117 7.26 10.02 -1.62
CA ALA A 117 7.99 11.24 -1.98
C ALA A 117 7.07 12.42 -2.30
N GLN A 118 5.84 12.15 -2.76
CA GLN A 118 4.81 13.18 -2.94
C GLN A 118 4.08 13.54 -1.63
N GLY A 119 4.47 12.98 -0.48
CA GLY A 119 3.85 13.31 0.80
C GLY A 119 2.51 12.64 1.06
N TYR A 120 2.15 11.60 0.30
CA TYR A 120 0.98 10.79 0.64
C TYR A 120 1.27 9.91 1.86
N MET A 121 0.34 9.92 2.81
CA MET A 121 0.38 9.11 4.03
C MET A 121 -1.02 8.65 4.43
N LEU A 122 -1.10 7.69 5.35
CA LEU A 122 -2.37 7.24 5.91
C LEU A 122 -2.74 8.04 7.14
N ARG A 123 -3.99 8.49 7.19
CA ARG A 123 -4.63 9.08 8.36
C ARG A 123 -6.03 8.51 8.53
N SER A 124 -6.65 8.72 9.69
CA SER A 124 -8.06 8.40 9.83
C SER A 124 -8.89 9.30 8.92
N CYS A 125 -9.88 8.75 8.21
CA CYS A 125 -10.77 9.53 7.33
C CYS A 125 -11.43 10.70 8.06
N ARG A 126 -11.76 10.53 9.35
CA ARG A 126 -12.22 11.61 10.24
C ARG A 126 -11.27 12.81 10.30
N GLU A 127 -9.97 12.59 10.25
CA GLU A 127 -8.95 13.65 10.31
C GLU A 127 -8.77 14.34 8.95
N VAL A 128 -9.01 13.61 7.87
CA VAL A 128 -8.82 14.09 6.49
C VAL A 128 -10.01 14.92 6.03
N ALA A 129 -11.22 14.47 6.35
CA ALA A 129 -12.46 15.09 5.91
C ALA A 129 -13.42 15.19 7.11
N PRO A 130 -13.63 16.41 7.66
CA PRO A 130 -14.45 16.62 8.86
C PRO A 130 -15.90 16.13 8.75
N ASP A 131 -16.40 15.94 7.52
CA ASP A 131 -17.74 15.41 7.23
C ASP A 131 -17.89 13.93 7.66
N TYR A 132 -16.77 13.21 7.81
CA TYR A 132 -16.73 11.80 8.18
C TYR A 132 -16.45 11.60 9.68
N LYS A 133 -17.21 12.29 10.54
CA LYS A 133 -16.95 12.34 12.01
C LYS A 133 -16.84 10.97 12.69
N ASN A 134 -17.52 9.95 12.16
CA ASN A 134 -17.57 8.60 12.73
C ASN A 134 -16.76 7.58 11.93
N ASP A 135 -16.04 8.01 10.89
CA ASP A 135 -15.29 7.10 10.03
C ASP A 135 -13.85 6.96 10.53
N THR A 136 -13.59 5.83 11.19
CA THR A 136 -12.26 5.46 11.66
C THR A 136 -11.44 4.72 10.61
N SER A 137 -11.97 4.55 9.38
CA SER A 137 -11.21 3.89 8.32
C SER A 137 -9.96 4.69 7.93
N PRO A 138 -8.89 4.02 7.47
CA PRO A 138 -7.75 4.65 6.86
C PRO A 138 -8.11 5.35 5.54
N CYS A 139 -7.74 6.62 5.44
CA CYS A 139 -7.78 7.41 4.22
C CYS A 139 -6.37 7.80 3.78
N LEU A 140 -6.18 7.84 2.47
CA LEU A 140 -4.98 8.42 1.87
C LEU A 140 -5.05 9.94 1.97
N TRP A 141 -4.12 10.54 2.69
CA TRP A 141 -3.99 11.99 2.88
C TRP A 141 -2.72 12.50 2.20
N HIS A 142 -2.79 13.66 1.57
CA HIS A 142 -1.65 14.30 0.92
C HIS A 142 -1.14 15.45 1.79
N ASN A 143 0.10 15.32 2.28
CA ASN A 143 0.81 16.40 2.93
C ASN A 143 1.34 17.38 1.86
N PRO A 144 0.99 18.67 1.90
CA PRO A 144 1.56 19.66 0.96
C PRO A 144 3.08 19.77 1.08
N ASP A 145 3.64 19.47 2.26
CA ASP A 145 5.08 19.48 2.49
C ASP A 145 5.64 18.07 2.28
N PRO A 146 6.35 17.81 1.15
CA PRO A 146 6.90 16.50 0.87
C PRO A 146 7.97 16.13 1.90
N PRO A 147 8.07 14.84 2.29
CA PRO A 147 9.07 14.39 3.25
C PRO A 147 10.48 14.52 2.68
N SER A 148 11.47 14.68 3.57
CA SER A 148 12.87 14.64 3.16
C SER A 148 13.24 13.28 2.55
N GLN A 149 14.28 13.24 1.70
CA GLN A 149 14.74 11.97 1.11
C GLN A 149 15.12 10.92 2.17
N GLN A 150 15.70 11.37 3.29
CA GLN A 150 15.97 10.50 4.42
C GLN A 150 14.69 9.90 5.00
N ALA A 151 13.63 10.70 5.16
CA ALA A 151 12.34 10.20 5.59
C ALA A 151 11.77 9.21 4.55
N VAL A 152 11.81 9.51 3.24
CA VAL A 152 11.36 8.57 2.18
C VAL A 152 12.07 7.21 2.28
N ASP A 153 13.36 7.23 2.56
CA ASP A 153 14.18 6.02 2.66
C ASP A 153 14.14 5.34 4.03
N THR A 154 13.55 5.98 5.04
CA THR A 154 13.42 5.44 6.40
C THR A 154 12.14 4.64 6.54
N TYR A 155 12.26 3.49 7.21
CA TYR A 155 11.11 2.65 7.55
C TYR A 155 10.16 3.37 8.51
N GLU A 156 8.86 3.34 8.22
CA GLU A 156 7.80 3.74 9.14
C GLU A 156 6.62 2.76 9.01
N VAL A 157 5.95 2.44 10.13
CA VAL A 157 4.89 1.41 10.16
C VAL A 157 3.76 1.71 9.19
N TRP A 158 3.37 2.98 9.05
CA TRP A 158 2.31 3.36 8.10
C TRP A 158 2.73 3.18 6.64
N LYS A 159 4.04 3.27 6.32
CA LYS A 159 4.55 2.98 4.98
C LYS A 159 4.42 1.49 4.66
N GLU A 160 4.64 0.62 5.64
CA GLU A 160 4.34 -0.80 5.49
C GLU A 160 2.84 -1.06 5.34
N GLY A 161 1.98 -0.35 6.09
CA GLY A 161 0.53 -0.39 5.91
C GLY A 161 0.11 -0.08 4.47
N LEU A 162 0.63 1.00 3.90
CA LEU A 162 0.40 1.35 2.50
C LEU A 162 0.98 0.32 1.53
N PHE A 163 2.14 -0.22 1.84
CA PHE A 163 2.83 -1.17 0.98
C PHE A 163 2.14 -2.54 0.94
N TYR A 164 1.59 -3.02 2.05
CA TYR A 164 0.96 -4.34 2.17
C TYR A 164 -0.46 -4.45 1.59
N ALA A 165 -1.02 -3.35 1.10
CA ALA A 165 -2.04 -3.24 0.03
C ALA A 165 -3.12 -4.32 -0.24
N ALA A 166 -2.67 -5.51 -0.60
CA ALA A 166 -3.43 -6.33 -1.53
C ALA A 166 -3.22 -7.84 -1.39
N TRP A 167 -2.92 -8.36 -0.20
CA TRP A 167 -2.99 -9.81 -0.02
C TRP A 167 -4.35 -10.27 0.48
N THR A 168 -5.24 -10.62 -0.45
CA THR A 168 -6.24 -11.65 -0.17
C THR A 168 -6.85 -12.17 -1.45
N ASN A 169 -6.17 -13.16 -2.02
CA ASN A 169 -6.82 -14.23 -2.76
C ASN A 169 -5.89 -15.44 -2.73
N LEU A 170 -6.13 -16.31 -1.75
CA LEU A 170 -6.10 -17.77 -1.86
C LEU A 170 -6.22 -18.31 -0.43
N GLY A 171 -7.39 -18.89 -0.15
CA GLY A 171 -7.52 -19.73 1.03
C GLY A 171 -6.51 -20.87 0.95
N PHE A 172 -5.94 -21.19 2.11
CA PHE A 172 -5.29 -22.47 2.39
C PHE A 172 -3.85 -22.65 1.87
N TRP A 173 -2.84 -22.08 2.54
CA TRP A 173 -1.48 -22.67 2.60
C TRP A 173 -0.81 -22.37 3.94
N THR A 174 0.02 -23.32 4.38
CA THR A 174 0.63 -23.48 5.69
C THR A 174 1.60 -22.36 6.09
N TRP A 175 1.72 -22.13 7.40
CA TRP A 175 2.49 -21.08 8.10
C TRP A 175 4.02 -21.02 7.82
N SER A 176 4.57 -21.72 6.82
CA SER A 176 6.01 -21.87 6.62
C SER A 176 6.61 -21.23 5.36
N THR A 177 5.89 -20.41 4.61
CA THR A 177 6.49 -19.61 3.52
C THR A 177 6.36 -18.12 3.78
N MET A 178 7.25 -17.65 4.66
CA MET A 178 7.54 -16.26 4.97
C MET A 178 8.30 -15.61 3.80
N ILE A 179 7.55 -15.19 2.77
CA ILE A 179 8.03 -14.26 1.71
C ILE A 179 6.88 -13.27 1.41
N CYS A 180 6.85 -12.15 2.12
CA CYS A 180 5.78 -11.14 2.03
C CYS A 180 6.22 -9.96 1.17
N ARG A 181 5.89 -10.02 -0.14
CA ARG A 181 6.27 -9.02 -1.15
C ARG A 181 5.27 -7.85 -1.23
N ALA A 182 5.75 -6.76 -1.84
CA ALA A 182 5.14 -5.50 -2.27
C ALA A 182 3.69 -5.49 -2.77
N GLN A 183 2.75 -5.91 -1.94
CA GLN A 183 1.53 -6.47 -2.48
C GLN A 183 0.56 -5.45 -3.11
N ALA A 184 0.43 -4.21 -2.64
CA ALA A 184 -0.56 -3.25 -3.17
C ALA A 184 -0.51 -3.09 -4.68
N CYS A 185 0.61 -2.55 -5.14
CA CYS A 185 0.80 -2.27 -6.55
C CYS A 185 1.50 -3.42 -7.27
N GLU A 186 2.07 -4.42 -6.58
CA GLU A 186 2.45 -5.67 -7.26
C GLU A 186 1.20 -6.43 -7.70
N GLN A 187 0.16 -6.51 -6.88
CA GLN A 187 -1.09 -7.19 -7.21
C GLN A 187 -1.99 -6.41 -8.15
N SER A 188 -1.89 -5.07 -8.15
CA SER A 188 -2.69 -4.25 -9.06
C SER A 188 -1.92 -3.85 -10.31
N VAL A 189 -0.78 -3.16 -10.18
CA VAL A 189 -0.02 -2.61 -11.30
C VAL A 189 0.87 -3.69 -11.92
N SER A 190 1.83 -4.23 -11.17
CA SER A 190 2.87 -5.12 -11.72
C SER A 190 2.34 -6.43 -12.30
N ARG A 191 1.31 -7.03 -11.69
CA ARG A 191 0.69 -8.28 -12.18
C ARG A 191 -0.20 -8.08 -13.39
N HIS A 192 -0.70 -6.86 -13.57
CA HIS A 192 -1.62 -6.52 -14.64
C HIS A 192 -1.01 -5.47 -15.57
N THR A 193 0.32 -5.35 -15.63
CA THR A 193 0.98 -4.28 -16.39
C THR A 193 0.49 -4.25 -17.83
N ASP A 194 0.54 -5.38 -18.54
CA ASP A 194 0.15 -5.48 -19.94
C ASP A 194 -1.35 -5.20 -20.12
N ALA A 195 -2.20 -5.83 -19.29
CA ALA A 195 -3.65 -5.63 -19.36
C ALA A 195 -4.09 -4.20 -19.01
N LEU A 196 -3.39 -3.56 -18.07
CA LEU A 196 -3.59 -2.15 -17.74
C LEU A 196 -3.13 -1.26 -18.88
N ALA A 197 -1.96 -1.54 -19.47
CA ALA A 197 -1.43 -0.78 -20.58
C ALA A 197 -2.34 -0.84 -21.81
N GLU A 198 -2.83 -2.02 -22.17
CA GLU A 198 -3.77 -2.24 -23.26
C GLU A 198 -5.08 -1.46 -23.04
N GLU A 199 -5.71 -1.63 -21.87
CA GLU A 199 -6.99 -0.97 -21.54
C GLU A 199 -6.83 0.56 -21.45
N LEU A 200 -5.75 1.04 -20.82
CA LEU A 200 -5.46 2.47 -20.73
C LEU A 200 -5.20 3.07 -22.11
N ALA A 201 -4.40 2.41 -22.95
CA ALA A 201 -4.13 2.87 -24.31
C ALA A 201 -5.43 2.93 -25.13
N SER A 202 -6.27 1.90 -25.03
CA SER A 202 -7.58 1.85 -25.71
C SER A 202 -8.46 3.05 -25.32
N ARG A 203 -8.62 3.31 -24.02
CA ARG A 203 -9.44 4.43 -23.51
C ARG A 203 -8.83 5.79 -23.85
N LEU A 204 -7.53 5.97 -23.65
CA LEU A 204 -6.87 7.26 -23.84
C LEU A 204 -6.78 7.64 -25.32
N ARG A 205 -6.69 6.69 -26.25
CA ARG A 205 -6.78 6.97 -27.70
C ARG A 205 -8.16 7.47 -28.12
N SER A 206 -9.22 7.08 -27.41
CA SER A 206 -10.59 7.52 -27.71
C SER A 206 -10.87 8.95 -27.24
N LEU A 207 -10.05 9.48 -26.32
CA LEU A 207 -10.23 10.79 -25.71
C LEU A 207 -9.18 11.80 -26.21
N HIS A 208 -9.56 13.05 -26.43
CA HIS A 208 -8.60 14.11 -26.74
C HIS A 208 -7.80 14.49 -25.49
N ARG A 209 -6.50 14.80 -25.63
CA ARG A 209 -5.55 14.98 -24.52
C ARG A 209 -5.97 16.04 -23.49
N GLU A 210 -6.72 17.07 -23.91
CA GLU A 210 -7.12 18.20 -23.05
C GLU A 210 -8.32 17.90 -22.15
N GLU A 211 -9.10 16.86 -22.43
CA GLU A 211 -10.33 16.50 -21.69
C GLU A 211 -10.14 15.32 -20.72
N GLN A 212 -8.92 14.79 -20.63
CA GLN A 212 -8.66 13.56 -19.90
C GLN A 212 -8.50 13.81 -18.39
N ASN A 213 -9.53 13.47 -17.63
CA ASN A 213 -9.36 13.26 -16.19
C ASN A 213 -8.67 11.92 -15.95
N LEU A 214 -7.33 11.92 -16.03
CA LEU A 214 -6.50 10.72 -15.88
C LEU A 214 -6.75 9.97 -14.56
N THR A 215 -7.13 10.69 -13.49
CA THR A 215 -7.42 10.07 -12.19
C THR A 215 -8.68 9.21 -12.27
N LEU A 216 -9.76 9.70 -12.89
CA LEU A 216 -11.00 8.92 -13.05
C LEU A 216 -10.79 7.71 -13.96
N ILE A 217 -10.07 7.88 -15.08
CA ILE A 217 -9.75 6.78 -15.99
C ILE A 217 -8.92 5.72 -15.27
N ALA A 218 -7.87 6.13 -14.55
CA ALA A 218 -7.03 5.23 -13.77
C ALA A 218 -7.84 4.49 -12.69
N GLU A 219 -8.76 5.18 -12.01
CA GLU A 219 -9.62 4.57 -10.99
C GLU A 219 -10.54 3.49 -11.58
N GLU A 220 -11.21 3.78 -12.70
CA GLU A 220 -12.07 2.82 -13.38
C GLU A 220 -11.28 1.59 -13.84
N VAL A 221 -10.15 1.81 -14.51
CA VAL A 221 -9.30 0.74 -15.04
C VAL A 221 -8.69 -0.10 -13.91
N CYS A 222 -8.25 0.53 -12.81
CA CYS A 222 -7.81 -0.20 -11.61
C CYS A 222 -8.93 -1.06 -11.01
N LYS A 223 -10.18 -0.58 -11.02
CA LYS A 223 -11.33 -1.35 -10.52
C LYS A 223 -11.68 -2.54 -11.42
N THR A 224 -11.70 -2.35 -12.73
CA THR A 224 -12.12 -3.38 -13.70
C THR A 224 -11.01 -4.38 -14.01
N THR A 225 -9.83 -3.88 -14.37
CA THR A 225 -8.72 -4.68 -14.88
C THR A 225 -7.88 -5.24 -13.73
N ALA A 226 -7.50 -4.40 -12.76
CA ALA A 226 -6.74 -4.82 -11.59
C ALA A 226 -7.61 -5.34 -10.42
N LYS A 227 -8.95 -5.38 -10.59
CA LYS A 227 -9.90 -6.00 -9.65
C LYS A 227 -9.79 -5.49 -8.21
N CYS A 228 -9.39 -4.22 -8.06
CA CYS A 228 -9.09 -3.62 -6.76
C CYS A 228 -10.33 -3.47 -5.84
N ASP A 229 -11.56 -3.72 -6.30
CA ASP A 229 -12.78 -3.59 -5.48
C ASP A 229 -13.49 -4.94 -5.20
N GLN A 230 -13.03 -6.04 -5.78
CA GLN A 230 -13.77 -7.31 -5.73
C GLN A 230 -14.00 -7.87 -4.32
N LYS A 231 -13.05 -7.67 -3.40
CA LYS A 231 -13.16 -8.22 -2.03
C LYS A 231 -14.15 -7.46 -1.17
N ARG A 232 -14.18 -6.13 -1.27
CA ARG A 232 -15.12 -5.28 -0.53
C ARG A 232 -16.56 -5.68 -0.84
N LYS A 233 -16.86 -5.94 -2.12
CA LYS A 233 -18.16 -6.46 -2.56
C LYS A 233 -18.49 -7.83 -1.94
N ALA A 234 -17.54 -8.77 -1.93
CA ALA A 234 -17.76 -10.10 -1.35
C ALA A 234 -18.00 -10.07 0.19
N GLU A 235 -17.35 -9.15 0.92
CA GLU A 235 -17.54 -9.02 2.37
C GLU A 235 -18.86 -8.33 2.72
N VAL A 236 -19.25 -7.27 1.98
CA VAL A 236 -20.56 -6.62 2.16
C VAL A 236 -21.69 -7.62 1.94
N LEU A 237 -21.63 -8.40 0.85
CA LEU A 237 -22.62 -9.44 0.57
C LEU A 237 -22.68 -10.53 1.67
N ARG A 238 -21.54 -10.86 2.31
CA ARG A 238 -21.51 -11.80 3.44
C ARG A 238 -22.14 -11.24 4.71
N LYS A 239 -21.95 -9.95 5.01
CA LYS A 239 -22.54 -9.28 6.18
C LYS A 239 -24.06 -9.15 6.02
N GLU A 240 -24.53 -8.74 4.84
CA GLU A 240 -25.96 -8.64 4.53
C GLU A 240 -26.66 -10.01 4.64
N GLY A 241 -26.02 -11.08 4.20
CA GLY A 241 -26.57 -12.44 4.30
C GLY A 241 -26.61 -13.03 5.72
N SER A 242 -25.78 -12.54 6.65
CA SER A 242 -25.72 -13.05 8.03
C SER A 242 -26.70 -12.34 8.98
N GLU A 243 -27.03 -11.07 8.72
CA GLU A 243 -28.04 -10.34 9.50
C GLU A 243 -29.47 -10.80 9.18
N GLN A 244 -29.75 -11.23 7.94
CA GLN A 244 -31.07 -11.73 7.56
C GLN A 244 -31.40 -13.13 8.13
N GLY A 245 -30.39 -13.90 8.58
CA GLY A 245 -30.57 -15.26 9.12
C GLY A 245 -30.94 -15.34 10.61
N ALA A 246 -30.80 -14.24 11.38
CA ALA A 246 -30.98 -14.26 12.84
C ALA A 246 -32.40 -13.85 13.30
N ALA A 247 -33.26 -13.34 12.40
CA ALA A 247 -34.57 -12.80 12.77
C ALA A 247 -35.70 -13.84 12.89
N GLY A 248 -35.41 -15.16 12.78
CA GLY A 248 -36.46 -16.14 12.48
C GLY A 248 -36.51 -17.43 13.28
N VAL A 249 -35.83 -17.56 14.44
CA VAL A 249 -36.05 -18.74 15.30
C VAL A 249 -37.05 -18.38 16.40
N PRO A 250 -38.33 -18.77 16.29
CA PRO A 250 -39.29 -18.59 17.37
C PRO A 250 -38.79 -19.34 18.60
N LYS A 251 -38.52 -18.61 19.68
CA LYS A 251 -38.26 -19.15 21.02
C LYS A 251 -39.44 -20.06 21.39
N LYS A 252 -39.25 -21.39 21.31
CA LYS A 252 -40.16 -22.35 21.94
C LYS A 252 -40.14 -22.07 23.44
N SER A 253 -41.23 -21.48 23.93
CA SER A 253 -41.53 -21.32 25.34
C SER A 253 -41.44 -22.68 26.04
N GLY A 254 -40.42 -22.86 26.87
CA GLY A 254 -40.21 -24.04 27.69
C GLY A 254 -41.39 -24.23 28.65
N LYS A 255 -42.10 -25.35 28.45
CA LYS A 255 -43.18 -25.84 29.30
C LYS A 255 -42.57 -26.33 30.62
N GLY A 256 -43.03 -25.74 31.73
CA GLY A 256 -42.53 -26.02 33.08
C GLY A 256 -42.61 -27.50 33.47
N LYS A 257 -41.57 -28.00 34.12
CA LYS A 257 -41.61 -29.26 34.87
C LYS A 257 -41.95 -28.94 36.33
N ALA A 258 -43.05 -29.52 36.76
CA ALA A 258 -43.56 -29.47 38.12
C ALA A 258 -42.58 -30.10 39.12
N SER A 259 -42.52 -29.47 40.28
CA SER A 259 -41.94 -29.96 41.51
C SER A 259 -42.75 -31.14 42.03
N THR A 260 -42.09 -32.27 42.31
CA THR A 260 -42.61 -33.25 43.27
C THR A 260 -41.51 -33.53 44.27
N ARG A 261 -41.81 -33.18 45.51
CA ARG A 261 -41.07 -33.35 46.75
C ARG A 261 -41.90 -34.31 47.58
N GLU A 262 -41.31 -35.40 48.07
CA GLU A 262 -41.79 -36.33 49.13
C GLU A 262 -41.01 -37.65 48.92
N LEU A 263 -40.53 -38.38 49.93
CA LEU A 263 -40.21 -38.14 51.34
C LEU A 263 -39.18 -39.24 51.68
#